data_AF-N9QSV5-F1
#
_entry.id   AF-N9QSV5-F1
#
_cell.length_a   1.000
_cell.length_b   1.000
_cell.length_c   1.000
_cell.angle_alpha   90.00
_cell.angle_beta   90.00
_cell.angle_gamma   90.00
#
_symmetry.space_group_name_H-M   'P 1'
#
loop_
_entity.id
_entity.type
_entity.pdbx_description
1 polymer ?
#
loop_
_entity_poly.entity_id
_entity_poly.type
_entity_poly.pdbx_seq_one_letter_code
_entity_poly.pdbx_strand_id
1 'polypeptide(L)'
;MIKGFIAGLAVANAFEWFAHKYILHGVHRSGQPRYSPVPKSMESHWAHHREVRKQEFSDECYVEGVEHWRTRNEIMSLAVVAGIASVAFYPISKGMSLAALYSAGNYYYVHRRAHLEPDWAKRTIPWHYDHHMNSNQDANWCVTRPWFDYVMGTRVVSSADLKEANPLGIPLPAALSKALTQAVEAVFPVKWVEQKPKLVEAPSVTTPPTEAQESVA
;
A
#
# COMPACT_ATOMS: atom_id res chain seq x y z
N MET A 1 28.89 7.95 -9.18
CA MET A 1 28.20 7.66 -7.90
C MET A 1 26.74 8.14 -7.91
N ILE A 2 26.45 9.44 -8.01
CA ILE A 2 25.09 10.01 -7.88
C ILE A 2 24.10 9.49 -8.93
N LYS A 3 24.45 9.51 -10.24
CA LYS A 3 23.56 9.00 -11.30
C LYS A 3 23.14 7.55 -11.06
N GLY A 4 24.09 6.72 -10.63
CA GLY A 4 23.84 5.33 -10.28
C GLY A 4 22.95 5.19 -9.05
N PHE A 5 23.10 6.05 -8.05
CA PHE A 5 22.22 6.08 -6.88
C PHE A 5 20.77 6.42 -7.28
N ILE A 6 20.56 7.45 -8.09
CA ILE A 6 19.22 7.84 -8.59
C ILE A 6 18.58 6.70 -9.39
N ALA A 7 19.33 6.10 -10.32
CA ALA A 7 18.84 4.93 -11.06
C ALA A 7 18.50 3.75 -10.13
N GLY A 8 19.33 3.52 -9.10
CA GLY A 8 19.09 2.50 -8.09
C GLY A 8 17.82 2.76 -7.27
N LEU A 9 17.49 4.01 -6.94
CA LEU A 9 16.23 4.35 -6.27
C LEU A 9 15.00 3.99 -7.13
N ALA A 10 15.05 4.30 -8.43
CA ALA A 10 13.97 3.94 -9.35
C ALA A 10 13.81 2.43 -9.46
N VAL A 11 14.92 1.68 -9.58
CA VAL A 11 14.90 0.21 -9.60
C VAL A 11 14.37 -0.37 -8.28
N ALA A 12 14.76 0.20 -7.14
CA ALA A 12 14.28 -0.25 -5.84
C ALA A 12 12.79 -0.02 -5.65
N ASN A 13 12.24 1.12 -6.10
CA ASN A 13 10.79 1.37 -6.04
C ASN A 13 10.01 0.47 -7.02
N ALA A 14 10.58 0.17 -8.19
CA ALA A 14 10.02 -0.85 -9.10
C ALA A 14 9.95 -2.22 -8.44
N PHE A 15 11.02 -2.62 -7.77
CA PHE A 15 11.08 -3.88 -7.04
C PHE A 15 10.14 -3.89 -5.84
N GLU A 16 10.01 -2.79 -5.11
CA GLU A 16 9.03 -2.61 -4.03
C GLU A 16 7.61 -2.90 -4.53
N TRP A 17 7.19 -2.25 -5.61
CA TRP A 17 5.90 -2.51 -6.26
C TRP A 17 5.73 -3.98 -6.65
N PHE A 18 6.74 -4.56 -7.30
CA PHE A 18 6.71 -5.94 -7.77
C PHE A 18 6.60 -6.94 -6.60
N ALA A 19 7.47 -6.80 -5.60
CA ALA A 19 7.52 -7.68 -4.45
C ALA A 19 6.22 -7.57 -3.64
N HIS A 20 5.70 -6.36 -3.43
CA HIS A 20 4.48 -6.17 -2.69
C HIS A 20 3.28 -6.83 -3.38
N LYS A 21 3.16 -6.66 -4.70
CA LYS A 21 2.08 -7.29 -5.48
C LYS A 21 2.21 -8.81 -5.59
N TYR A 22 3.38 -9.30 -6.02
CA TYR A 22 3.53 -10.69 -6.46
C TYR A 22 4.10 -11.62 -5.40
N ILE A 23 4.83 -11.10 -4.41
CA ILE A 23 5.43 -11.89 -3.33
C ILE A 23 4.61 -11.75 -2.05
N LEU A 24 4.26 -10.52 -1.66
CA LEU A 24 3.59 -10.27 -0.38
C LEU A 24 2.07 -10.46 -0.47
N HIS A 25 1.41 -9.93 -1.49
CA HIS A 25 -0.01 -10.23 -1.75
C HIS A 25 -0.21 -11.55 -2.48
N GLY A 26 0.72 -11.91 -3.36
CA GLY A 26 0.67 -13.14 -4.15
C GLY A 26 -0.28 -13.05 -5.35
N VAL A 27 -0.10 -13.97 -6.28
CA VAL A 27 -0.87 -14.06 -7.53
C VAL A 27 -2.20 -14.77 -7.29
N HIS A 28 -3.31 -14.13 -7.68
CA HIS A 28 -4.63 -14.77 -7.68
C HIS A 28 -4.69 -15.95 -8.65
N ARG A 29 -5.33 -17.04 -8.22
CA ARG A 29 -5.55 -18.25 -9.02
C ARG A 29 -7.00 -18.69 -8.85
N SER A 30 -7.73 -18.83 -9.97
CA SER A 30 -9.15 -19.20 -9.92
C SER A 30 -9.35 -20.53 -9.19
N GLY A 31 -10.23 -20.55 -8.19
CA GLY A 31 -10.53 -21.73 -7.37
C GLY A 31 -9.38 -22.20 -6.46
N GLN A 32 -8.32 -21.41 -6.29
CA GLN A 32 -7.13 -21.77 -5.52
C GLN A 32 -6.68 -20.62 -4.60
N PRO A 33 -5.97 -20.90 -3.50
CA PRO A 33 -5.32 -19.86 -2.71
C PRO A 33 -4.31 -19.07 -3.56
N ARG A 34 -4.03 -17.83 -3.16
CA ARG A 34 -2.97 -17.01 -3.80
C ARG A 34 -1.62 -17.73 -3.74
N TYR A 35 -0.82 -17.56 -4.78
CA TYR A 35 0.52 -18.12 -4.86
C TYR A 35 1.59 -17.07 -4.59
N SER A 36 2.57 -17.42 -3.77
CA SER A 36 3.80 -16.65 -3.59
C SER A 36 4.99 -17.60 -3.56
N PRO A 37 6.14 -17.23 -4.16
CA PRO A 37 7.39 -17.96 -4.02
C PRO A 37 7.97 -17.88 -2.59
N VAL A 38 7.45 -16.98 -1.74
CA VAL A 38 7.87 -16.82 -0.34
C VAL A 38 6.63 -16.87 0.58
N PRO A 39 6.03 -18.07 0.79
CA PRO A 39 4.73 -18.20 1.48
C PRO A 39 4.70 -17.58 2.88
N LYS A 40 5.80 -17.67 3.63
CA LYS A 40 5.90 -17.09 4.98
C LYS A 40 5.81 -15.55 4.99
N SER A 41 6.39 -14.89 3.99
CA SER A 41 6.29 -13.44 3.84
C SER A 41 4.88 -13.03 3.41
N MET A 42 4.23 -13.82 2.53
CA MET A 42 2.82 -13.62 2.19
C MET A 42 1.91 -13.79 3.41
N GLU A 43 2.11 -14.83 4.21
CA GLU A 43 1.36 -15.06 5.46
C GLU A 43 1.50 -13.89 6.44
N SER A 44 2.75 -13.47 6.68
CA SER A 44 3.07 -12.30 7.52
C SER A 44 2.36 -11.03 7.01
N HIS A 45 2.37 -10.81 5.70
CA HIS A 45 1.79 -9.63 5.07
C HIS A 45 0.26 -9.60 5.15
N TRP A 46 -0.40 -10.73 4.86
CA TRP A 46 -1.86 -10.81 5.01
C TRP A 46 -2.30 -10.71 6.48
N ALA A 47 -1.50 -11.22 7.42
CA ALA A 47 -1.75 -10.99 8.85
C ALA A 47 -1.65 -9.50 9.21
N HIS A 48 -0.61 -8.83 8.74
CA HIS A 48 -0.45 -7.38 8.87
C HIS A 48 -1.67 -6.62 8.33
N HIS A 49 -2.13 -6.89 7.11
CA HIS A 49 -3.35 -6.28 6.56
C HIS A 49 -4.60 -6.47 7.43
N ARG A 50 -4.79 -7.67 7.99
CA ARG A 50 -5.95 -7.97 8.85
C ARG A 50 -5.90 -7.17 10.14
N GLU A 51 -4.75 -7.07 10.78
CA GLU A 51 -4.61 -6.35 12.06
C GLU A 51 -4.69 -4.83 11.85
N VAL A 52 -3.99 -4.29 10.85
CA VAL A 52 -4.02 -2.87 10.49
C VAL A 52 -5.44 -2.36 10.24
N ARG A 53 -6.29 -3.16 9.57
CA ARG A 53 -7.69 -2.75 9.33
C ARG A 53 -8.57 -2.76 10.58
N LYS A 54 -8.26 -3.62 11.55
CA LYS A 54 -9.00 -3.67 12.82
C LYS A 54 -8.54 -2.59 13.79
N GLN A 55 -7.31 -2.11 13.64
CA GLN A 55 -6.65 -1.19 14.56
C GLN A 55 -6.47 0.21 13.93
N GLU A 56 -7.39 0.64 13.06
CA GLU A 56 -7.39 1.99 12.49
C GLU A 56 -6.06 2.42 11.85
N PHE A 57 -5.40 1.48 11.18
CA PHE A 57 -4.11 1.58 10.53
C PHE A 57 -2.85 1.36 11.40
N SER A 58 -2.99 1.13 12.71
CA SER A 58 -1.86 0.74 13.56
C SER A 58 -1.53 -0.75 13.49
N ASP A 59 -0.32 -1.14 13.90
CA ASP A 59 0.05 -2.56 14.04
C ASP A 59 0.97 -2.80 15.24
N GLU A 60 0.45 -3.52 16.23
CA GLU A 60 1.13 -3.81 17.50
C GLU A 60 2.47 -4.54 17.34
N CYS A 61 2.68 -5.30 16.24
CA CYS A 61 3.97 -5.99 16.08
C CYS A 61 5.17 -5.04 16.00
N TYR A 62 4.95 -3.79 15.60
CA TYR A 62 6.00 -2.77 15.57
C TYR A 62 6.30 -2.16 16.94
N VAL A 63 5.36 -2.27 17.89
CA VAL A 63 5.55 -1.94 19.31
C VAL A 63 6.41 -3.02 19.95
N GLU A 64 6.05 -4.29 19.75
CA GLU A 64 6.84 -5.45 20.19
C GLU A 64 8.23 -5.54 19.53
N GLY A 65 8.38 -4.93 18.35
CA GLY A 65 9.64 -4.87 17.63
C GLY A 65 10.14 -6.26 17.22
N VAL A 66 11.44 -6.52 17.41
CA VAL A 66 12.08 -7.77 16.95
C VAL A 66 11.66 -9.02 17.74
N GLU A 67 10.96 -8.85 18.86
CA GLU A 67 10.38 -9.98 19.61
C GLU A 67 9.20 -10.60 18.84
N HIS A 68 8.48 -9.79 18.07
CA HIS A 68 7.41 -10.28 17.21
C HIS A 68 7.94 -10.86 15.90
N TRP A 69 7.42 -12.03 15.52
CA TRP A 69 7.95 -12.79 14.39
C TRP A 69 7.75 -12.10 13.02
N ARG A 70 6.65 -11.36 12.84
CA ARG A 70 6.37 -10.60 11.60
C ARG A 70 7.43 -9.51 11.36
N THR A 71 7.78 -8.76 12.40
CA THR A 71 8.83 -7.73 12.35
C THR A 71 10.19 -8.36 12.04
N ARG A 72 10.55 -9.50 12.66
CA ARG A 72 11.77 -10.23 12.27
C ARG A 72 11.74 -10.69 10.81
N ASN A 73 10.60 -11.22 10.36
CA ASN A 73 10.45 -11.72 9.00
C ASN A 73 10.65 -10.60 7.97
N GLU A 74 10.10 -9.42 8.22
CA GLU A 74 10.31 -8.23 7.38
C GLU A 74 11.78 -7.82 7.36
N ILE A 75 12.41 -7.62 8.52
CA ILE A 75 13.82 -7.21 8.61
C ILE A 75 14.73 -8.22 7.90
N MET A 76 14.54 -9.51 8.13
CA MET A 76 15.33 -10.57 7.48
C MET A 76 15.11 -10.59 5.96
N SER A 77 13.86 -10.44 5.51
CA SER A 77 13.55 -10.40 4.07
C SER A 77 14.21 -9.20 3.39
N LEU A 78 14.14 -8.02 4.02
CA LEU A 78 14.77 -6.81 3.53
C LEU A 78 16.30 -6.92 3.52
N ALA A 79 16.90 -7.50 4.56
CA ALA A 79 18.34 -7.73 4.63
C ALA A 79 18.83 -8.67 3.52
N VAL A 80 18.10 -9.75 3.25
CA VAL A 80 18.43 -10.70 2.17
C VAL A 80 18.36 -10.00 0.80
N VAL A 81 17.25 -9.32 0.50
CA VAL A 81 17.07 -8.63 -0.79
C VAL A 81 18.13 -7.53 -0.97
N ALA A 82 18.34 -6.69 0.06
CA ALA A 82 19.32 -5.62 0.00
C ALA A 82 20.74 -6.17 -0.19
N GLY A 83 21.09 -7.26 0.51
CA GLY A 83 22.39 -7.91 0.38
C GLY A 83 22.64 -8.44 -1.03
N ILE A 84 21.69 -9.23 -1.56
CA ILE A 84 21.77 -9.79 -2.92
C ILE A 84 21.86 -8.66 -3.97
N ALA A 85 20.96 -7.68 -3.91
CA ALA A 85 20.93 -6.57 -4.85
C ALA A 85 22.22 -5.73 -4.76
N SER A 86 22.72 -5.48 -3.55
CA SER A 86 23.96 -4.71 -3.35
C SER A 86 25.17 -5.40 -3.97
N VAL A 87 25.31 -6.72 -3.77
CA VAL A 87 26.39 -7.51 -4.37
C VAL A 87 26.27 -7.54 -5.89
N ALA A 88 25.06 -7.77 -6.41
CA ALA A 88 24.80 -7.80 -7.85
C ALA A 88 25.09 -6.46 -8.54
N PHE A 89 24.75 -5.35 -7.88
CA PHE A 89 24.99 -4.01 -8.43
C PHE A 89 26.42 -3.50 -8.25
N TYR A 90 27.19 -4.03 -7.29
CA TYR A 90 28.51 -3.49 -6.95
C TYR A 90 29.49 -3.40 -8.14
N PRO A 91 29.64 -4.43 -8.99
CA PRO A 91 30.54 -4.34 -10.15
C PRO A 91 30.05 -3.36 -11.23
N ILE A 92 28.75 -3.06 -11.28
CA ILE A 92 28.13 -2.18 -12.29
C ILE A 92 28.14 -0.72 -11.81
N SER A 93 27.73 -0.50 -10.56
CA SER A 93 27.54 0.81 -9.98
C SER A 93 27.48 0.74 -8.46
N LYS A 94 28.54 1.23 -7.81
CA LYS A 94 28.57 1.44 -6.35
C LYS A 94 27.41 2.31 -5.85
N GLY A 95 26.92 3.22 -6.70
CA GLY A 95 25.75 4.05 -6.40
C GLY A 95 24.47 3.23 -6.30
N MET A 96 24.28 2.25 -7.19
CA MET A 96 23.12 1.36 -7.15
C MET A 96 23.17 0.41 -5.95
N SER A 97 24.35 -0.10 -5.59
CA SER A 97 24.50 -0.87 -4.34
C SER A 97 24.12 -0.05 -3.11
N LEU A 98 24.59 1.20 -3.04
CA LEU A 98 24.21 2.09 -1.96
C LEU A 98 22.69 2.39 -1.96
N ALA A 99 22.08 2.55 -3.13
CA ALA A 99 20.64 2.74 -3.24
C ALA A 99 19.85 1.51 -2.74
N ALA A 100 20.31 0.28 -3.02
CA ALA A 100 19.67 -0.93 -2.52
C ALA A 100 19.67 -0.99 -0.98
N LEU A 101 20.82 -0.70 -0.34
CA LEU A 101 20.92 -0.64 1.12
C LEU A 101 20.04 0.47 1.70
N TYR A 102 20.11 1.67 1.11
CA TYR A 102 19.30 2.81 1.54
C TYR A 102 17.80 2.52 1.42
N SER A 103 17.35 1.97 0.29
CA SER A 103 15.94 1.71 0.04
C SER A 103 15.36 0.67 0.99
N ALA A 104 16.11 -0.38 1.35
CA ALA A 104 15.64 -1.35 2.33
C ALA A 104 15.50 -0.75 3.74
N GLY A 105 16.48 0.06 4.17
CA GLY A 105 16.39 0.78 5.44
C GLY A 105 15.26 1.81 5.45
N ASN A 106 15.11 2.57 4.37
CA ASN A 106 14.03 3.56 4.21
C ASN A 106 12.66 2.90 4.18
N TYR A 107 12.52 1.75 3.49
CA TYR A 107 11.28 0.97 3.49
C TYR A 107 10.88 0.58 4.91
N TYR A 108 11.77 -0.10 5.65
CA TYR A 108 11.46 -0.52 7.02
C TYR A 108 11.11 0.66 7.91
N TYR A 109 11.88 1.75 7.84
CA TYR A 109 11.61 2.96 8.63
C TYR A 109 10.24 3.56 8.31
N VAL A 110 9.94 3.79 7.04
CA VAL A 110 8.67 4.39 6.59
C VAL A 110 7.49 3.49 6.93
N HIS A 111 7.61 2.19 6.63
CA HIS A 111 6.56 1.21 6.88
C HIS A 111 6.25 1.09 8.38
N ARG A 112 7.27 0.83 9.20
CA ARG A 112 7.15 0.78 10.66
C ARG A 112 6.54 2.06 11.22
N ARG A 113 7.05 3.22 10.80
CA ARG A 113 6.55 4.51 11.28
C ARG A 113 5.11 4.74 10.89
N ALA A 114 4.70 4.33 9.69
CA ALA A 114 3.33 4.49 9.21
C ALA A 114 2.31 3.83 10.14
N HIS A 115 2.66 2.66 10.67
CA HIS A 115 1.79 1.87 11.55
C HIS A 115 1.98 2.16 13.04
N LEU A 116 3.00 2.94 13.42
CA LEU A 116 3.13 3.51 14.78
C LEU A 116 2.54 4.91 14.88
N GLU A 117 2.52 5.65 13.77
CA GLU A 117 1.99 7.01 13.67
C GLU A 117 1.00 7.11 12.48
N PRO A 118 -0.23 6.55 12.58
CA PRO A 118 -1.20 6.56 11.48
C PRO A 118 -1.50 7.95 10.90
N ASP A 119 -1.56 8.99 11.73
CA ASP A 119 -1.79 10.36 11.27
C ASP A 119 -0.61 10.93 10.47
N TRP A 120 0.63 10.49 10.79
CA TRP A 120 1.78 10.78 9.95
C TRP A 120 1.69 10.06 8.60
N ALA A 121 1.19 8.83 8.59
CA ALA A 121 1.03 8.06 7.36
C ALA A 121 0.00 8.69 6.42
N LYS A 122 -1.20 9.01 6.94
CA LYS A 122 -2.29 9.64 6.18
C LYS A 122 -1.83 10.92 5.47
N ARG A 123 -1.02 11.76 6.14
CA ARG A 123 -0.56 13.03 5.56
C ARG A 123 0.67 12.89 4.64
N THR A 124 1.52 11.89 4.86
CA THR A 124 2.85 11.81 4.22
C THR A 124 2.91 10.77 3.10
N ILE A 125 2.24 9.63 3.32
CA ILE A 125 2.21 8.49 2.41
C ILE A 125 0.76 7.99 2.22
N PRO A 126 -0.19 8.86 1.83
CA PRO A 126 -1.61 8.49 1.77
C PRO A 126 -1.92 7.30 0.85
N TRP A 127 -1.08 7.05 -0.16
CA TRP A 127 -1.19 5.86 -1.01
C TRP A 127 -1.01 4.54 -0.23
N HIS A 128 -0.12 4.51 0.77
CA HIS A 128 0.06 3.34 1.65
C HIS A 128 -1.13 3.23 2.62
N TYR A 129 -1.67 4.37 3.06
CA TYR A 129 -2.93 4.36 3.81
C TYR A 129 -4.08 3.75 2.99
N ASP A 130 -4.25 4.22 1.75
CA ASP A 130 -5.21 3.67 0.80
C ASP A 130 -4.99 2.17 0.59
N HIS A 131 -3.75 1.71 0.46
CA HIS A 131 -3.45 0.28 0.28
C HIS A 131 -4.10 -0.62 1.35
N HIS A 132 -4.06 -0.21 2.61
CA HIS A 132 -4.66 -0.98 3.69
C HIS A 132 -6.16 -0.72 3.85
N MET A 133 -6.57 0.54 3.76
CA MET A 133 -7.87 1.01 4.24
C MET A 133 -8.93 1.14 3.15
N ASN A 134 -8.52 1.15 1.88
CA ASN A 134 -9.44 1.15 0.75
C ASN A 134 -10.20 -0.19 0.66
N SER A 135 -11.35 -0.19 -0.01
CA SER A 135 -12.09 -1.41 -0.36
C SER A 135 -11.34 -2.25 -1.40
N ASN A 136 -10.54 -1.62 -2.27
CA ASN A 136 -9.67 -2.32 -3.21
C ASN A 136 -8.29 -2.58 -2.58
N GLN A 137 -8.05 -3.82 -2.16
CA GLN A 137 -6.75 -4.26 -1.61
C GLN A 137 -5.75 -4.69 -2.68
N ASP A 138 -6.17 -4.77 -3.95
CA ASP A 138 -5.31 -5.11 -5.09
C ASP A 138 -4.84 -3.85 -5.84
N ALA A 139 -4.40 -2.82 -5.10
CA ALA A 139 -3.95 -1.53 -5.61
C ALA A 139 -2.95 -0.86 -4.65
N ASN A 140 -2.27 0.20 -5.10
CA ASN A 140 -1.34 1.01 -4.29
C ASN A 140 -0.21 0.17 -3.66
N TRP A 141 0.60 -0.50 -4.48
CA TRP A 141 1.61 -1.46 -4.04
C TRP A 141 2.89 -0.82 -3.52
N CYS A 142 3.14 0.45 -3.79
CA CYS A 142 4.30 1.12 -3.22
C CYS A 142 3.99 1.60 -1.79
N VAL A 143 4.97 1.47 -0.90
CA VAL A 143 4.97 1.98 0.47
C VAL A 143 5.71 3.32 0.53
N THR A 144 6.93 3.40 -0.01
CA THR A 144 7.83 4.54 0.22
C THR A 144 7.53 5.73 -0.68
N ARG A 145 7.21 5.48 -1.95
CA ARG A 145 6.91 6.46 -2.99
C ARG A 145 5.95 5.86 -4.01
N PRO A 146 4.90 6.56 -4.48
CA PRO A 146 3.89 5.96 -5.34
C PRO A 146 4.32 5.81 -6.81
N TRP A 147 5.62 5.97 -7.14
CA TRP A 147 6.06 6.16 -8.53
C TRP A 147 5.62 5.01 -9.44
N PHE A 148 5.87 3.76 -9.02
CA PHE A 148 5.46 2.60 -9.81
C PHE A 148 3.96 2.31 -9.73
N ASP A 149 3.23 2.84 -8.75
CA ASP A 149 1.77 2.81 -8.80
C ASP A 149 1.19 3.70 -9.90
N TYR A 150 1.81 4.85 -10.16
CA TYR A 150 1.46 5.66 -11.34
C TYR A 150 1.88 4.95 -12.63
N VAL A 151 3.15 4.57 -12.74
CA VAL A 151 3.70 3.95 -13.98
C VAL A 151 2.93 2.70 -14.37
N MET A 152 2.53 1.88 -13.40
CA MET A 152 1.81 0.62 -13.65
C MET A 152 0.27 0.77 -13.59
N GLY A 153 -0.26 1.98 -13.38
CA GLY A 153 -1.70 2.25 -13.34
C GLY A 153 -2.44 1.56 -12.18
N THR A 154 -1.76 1.38 -11.05
CA THR A 154 -2.28 0.75 -9.82
C THR A 154 -2.57 1.75 -8.70
N ARG A 155 -2.34 3.05 -8.91
CA ARG A 155 -2.79 4.10 -7.98
C ARG A 155 -4.31 4.22 -7.99
N VAL A 156 -4.94 3.92 -6.85
CA VAL A 156 -6.39 4.04 -6.59
C VAL A 156 -6.61 4.90 -5.35
N VAL A 157 -7.15 6.10 -5.55
CA VAL A 157 -7.39 7.09 -4.49
C VAL A 157 -8.77 6.88 -3.86
N SER A 158 -8.86 6.82 -2.52
CA SER A 158 -10.16 6.64 -1.85
C SER A 158 -10.97 7.93 -1.71
N SER A 159 -10.30 9.05 -1.44
CA SER A 159 -10.93 10.35 -1.21
C SER A 159 -9.96 11.50 -1.50
N ALA A 160 -10.50 12.70 -1.72
CA ALA A 160 -9.68 13.85 -2.16
C ALA A 160 -8.61 14.25 -1.14
N ASP A 161 -8.88 14.05 0.16
CA ASP A 161 -7.95 14.29 1.27
C ASP A 161 -6.84 13.23 1.36
N LEU A 162 -7.03 12.05 0.77
CA LEU A 162 -6.04 10.96 0.67
C LEU A 162 -5.34 10.95 -0.71
N LYS A 163 -5.40 12.05 -1.45
CA LYS A 163 -4.56 12.25 -2.64
C LYS A 163 -3.29 13.01 -2.25
N GLU A 164 -2.14 12.43 -2.58
CA GLU A 164 -0.86 13.11 -2.46
C GLU A 164 -0.80 14.38 -3.31
N ALA A 165 -0.07 15.39 -2.83
CA ALA A 165 0.02 16.69 -3.51
C ALA A 165 0.65 16.60 -4.91
N ASN A 166 1.54 15.63 -5.12
CA ASN A 166 2.14 15.34 -6.42
C ASN A 166 2.60 13.88 -6.52
N PRO A 167 2.74 13.32 -7.74
CA PRO A 167 3.12 11.93 -7.98
C PRO A 167 4.52 11.53 -7.50
N LEU A 168 5.40 12.49 -7.20
CA LEU A 168 6.71 12.19 -6.61
C LEU A 168 6.61 11.88 -5.11
N GLY A 169 5.49 12.24 -4.47
CA GLY A 169 5.27 12.03 -3.03
C GLY A 169 6.19 12.86 -2.15
N ILE A 170 6.77 13.96 -2.65
CA ILE A 170 7.70 14.83 -1.92
C ILE A 170 7.13 16.26 -1.77
N PRO A 171 7.55 17.03 -0.76
CA PRO A 171 7.17 18.43 -0.64
C PRO A 171 7.68 19.24 -1.84
N LEU A 172 6.77 19.91 -2.56
CA LEU A 172 7.08 20.83 -3.65
C LEU A 172 6.18 22.07 -3.58
N PRO A 173 6.60 23.23 -4.12
CA PRO A 173 5.74 24.39 -4.25
C PRO A 173 4.42 24.05 -4.98
N ALA A 174 3.31 24.64 -4.55
CA ALA A 174 1.97 24.28 -5.03
C ALA A 174 1.83 24.37 -6.57
N ALA A 175 2.41 25.39 -7.20
CA ALA A 175 2.40 25.54 -8.66
C ALA A 175 3.11 24.39 -9.38
N LEU A 176 4.26 23.96 -8.85
CA LEU A 176 5.03 22.85 -9.42
C LEU A 176 4.32 21.52 -9.18
N SER A 177 3.78 21.30 -7.97
CA SER A 177 2.95 20.14 -7.67
C SER A 177 1.79 20.01 -8.68
N LYS A 178 1.02 21.09 -8.89
CA LYS A 178 -0.11 21.10 -9.84
C LYS A 178 0.33 20.78 -11.27
N ALA A 179 1.37 21.45 -11.77
CA ALA A 179 1.87 21.24 -13.12
C ALA A 179 2.37 19.80 -13.33
N LEU A 180 3.10 19.27 -12.36
CA LEU A 180 3.62 17.91 -12.40
C LEU A 180 2.49 16.87 -12.36
N THR A 181 1.53 17.05 -11.46
CA THR A 181 0.34 16.18 -11.37
C THR A 181 -0.42 16.15 -12.69
N GLN A 182 -0.67 17.32 -13.30
CA GLN A 182 -1.35 17.40 -14.60
C GLN A 182 -0.58 16.68 -15.71
N ALA A 183 0.74 16.89 -15.78
CA ALA A 183 1.58 16.27 -16.81
C ALA A 183 1.66 14.74 -16.65
N VAL A 184 1.82 14.25 -15.42
CA VAL A 184 1.91 12.80 -15.15
C VAL A 184 0.56 12.13 -15.36
N GLU A 185 -0.54 12.69 -14.84
CA GLU A 185 -1.87 12.07 -14.95
C GLU A 185 -2.43 12.09 -16.38
N ALA A 186 -1.91 12.96 -17.27
CA ALA A 186 -2.21 12.89 -18.70
C ALA A 186 -1.68 11.61 -19.36
N VAL A 187 -0.63 11.00 -18.81
CA VAL A 187 -0.02 9.75 -19.32
C VAL A 187 -0.40 8.55 -18.45
N PHE A 188 -0.42 8.75 -17.13
CA PHE A 188 -0.66 7.74 -16.10
C PHE A 188 -1.83 8.17 -15.21
N PRO A 189 -3.08 8.12 -15.72
CA PRO A 189 -4.24 8.58 -14.98
C PRO A 189 -4.46 7.74 -13.71
N VAL A 190 -4.76 8.42 -12.61
CA VAL A 190 -5.14 7.75 -11.36
C VAL A 190 -6.59 7.29 -11.40
N LYS A 191 -6.88 6.21 -10.67
CA LYS A 191 -8.25 5.72 -10.48
C LYS A 191 -8.80 6.24 -9.15
N TRP A 192 -10.11 6.36 -9.09
CA TRP A 192 -10.83 6.69 -7.87
C TRP A 192 -11.73 5.51 -7.49
N VAL A 193 -11.92 5.29 -6.20
CA VAL A 193 -12.92 4.33 -5.74
C VAL A 193 -14.30 4.84 -6.16
N GLU A 194 -15.11 3.99 -6.78
CA GLU A 194 -16.51 4.30 -7.03
C GLU A 194 -17.21 4.56 -5.68
N GLN A 195 -17.62 5.80 -5.45
CA GLN A 195 -18.50 6.12 -4.34
C GLN A 195 -19.89 5.55 -4.68
N LYS A 196 -20.17 4.31 -4.24
CA LYS A 196 -21.56 3.83 -4.26
C LYS A 196 -22.38 4.79 -3.39
N PRO A 197 -23.45 5.40 -3.92
CA PRO A 197 -24.32 6.25 -3.10
C PRO A 197 -24.77 5.43 -1.89
N LYS A 198 -24.64 5.98 -0.68
CA LYS A 198 -25.31 5.40 0.49
C LYS A 198 -26.80 5.36 0.17
N LEU A 199 -27.34 4.15 -0.04
CA LEU A 199 -28.79 3.96 -0.07
C LEU A 199 -29.31 4.46 1.28
N VAL A 200 -29.99 5.60 1.26
CA VAL A 200 -30.76 6.07 2.41
C VAL A 200 -31.85 5.02 2.59
N GLU A 201 -31.78 4.23 3.66
CA GLU A 201 -32.88 3.34 4.02
C GLU A 201 -34.13 4.21 4.18
N ALA A 202 -35.12 3.99 3.32
CA ALA A 202 -36.41 4.61 3.46
C ALA A 202 -37.03 4.14 4.79
N PRO A 203 -37.67 5.02 5.57
CA PRO A 203 -38.30 4.63 6.82
C PRO A 203 -39.31 3.51 6.55
N SER A 204 -39.17 2.40 7.26
CA SER A 204 -40.06 1.25 7.17
C SER A 204 -41.48 1.69 7.52
N VAL A 205 -42.38 1.65 6.53
CA VAL A 205 -43.81 1.82 6.76
C VAL A 205 -44.32 0.59 7.51
N THR A 206 -44.46 0.69 8.83
CA THR A 206 -45.21 -0.27 9.64
C THR A 206 -46.66 -0.27 9.17
N THR A 207 -47.08 -1.37 8.55
CA THR A 207 -48.48 -1.62 8.20
C THR A 207 -49.16 -2.22 9.44
N PRO A 208 -50.33 -1.74 9.89
CA PRO A 208 -51.00 -2.31 11.06
C PRO A 208 -51.57 -3.71 10.75
N PRO A 209 -51.78 -4.57 11.77
CA PRO A 209 -52.22 -5.93 11.55
C PRO A 209 -53.69 -5.96 11.07
N THR A 210 -53.94 -6.79 10.07
CA THR A 210 -55.28 -7.09 9.55
C THR A 210 -56.05 -7.95 10.57
N GLU A 211 -57.22 -7.48 11.00
CA GLU A 211 -58.16 -8.27 11.80
C GLU A 211 -58.60 -9.52 11.02
N ALA A 212 -58.34 -10.70 11.59
CA ALA A 212 -58.92 -11.94 11.11
C ALA A 212 -60.36 -12.05 11.64
N GLN A 213 -61.34 -11.96 10.74
CA GLN A 213 -62.70 -12.42 10.99
C GLN A 213 -62.71 -13.95 10.98
N GLU A 214 -62.90 -14.57 12.15
CA GLU A 214 -63.30 -15.97 12.24
C GLU A 214 -64.83 -16.08 12.19
N SER A 215 -65.32 -16.80 11.18
CA SER A 215 -66.72 -17.19 11.06
C SER A 215 -66.87 -18.69 11.32
N VAL A 216 -67.66 -19.01 12.36
CA VAL A 216 -68.62 -20.12 12.48
C VAL A 216 -68.08 -21.53 12.80
N ALA A 217 -68.42 -21.98 14.02
CA ALA A 217 -69.37 -23.08 14.26
C ALA A 217 -70.15 -22.82 15.55
#